data_AF-A0A3S2BRS6-F1
#
_entry.id   AF-A0A3S2BRS6-F1
#
_cell.length_a   1.000
_cell.length_b   1.000
_cell.length_c   1.000
_cell.angle_alpha   90.00
_cell.angle_beta   90.00
_cell.angle_gamma   90.00
#
_symmetry.space_group_name_H-M   'P 1'
#
loop_
_entity.id
_entity.type
_entity.pdbx_description
1 polymer ?
#
loop_
_entity_poly.entity_id
_entity_poly.type
_entity_poly.pdbx_seq_one_letter_code
_entity_poly.pdbx_strand_id
1 'polypeptide(L)'
;NYPLPWAVAPETSHLVDRDTLKTLFADAGFHIDEVIDETGEHVELAMQRASSGIIPSPVQRQVNEIVLGTEFVQRRKNYIRSLSEGRLASLAIIVSKPA
;
A
#
# COMPACT_ATOMS: atom_id res chain seq x y z
N ASN A 1 4.79 5.58 9.20
CA ASN A 1 4.03 6.84 9.37
C ASN A 1 2.54 6.51 9.33
N TYR A 2 1.74 7.12 10.19
CA TYR A 2 0.29 6.91 10.27
C TYR A 2 -0.44 8.25 10.26
N PRO A 3 -1.72 8.30 9.85
CA PRO A 3 -2.55 7.20 9.34
C PRO A 3 -2.15 6.72 7.93
N LEU A 4 -2.60 5.53 7.55
CA LEU A 4 -2.40 4.91 6.23
C LEU A 4 -3.69 4.98 5.39
N PRO A 5 -3.63 4.80 4.06
CA PRO A 5 -4.82 4.90 3.19
C PRO A 5 -5.97 3.98 3.61
N TRP A 6 -5.66 2.80 4.14
CA TRP A 6 -6.63 1.80 4.60
C TRP A 6 -6.89 1.79 6.11
N ALA A 7 -6.10 2.51 6.91
CA ALA A 7 -6.19 2.45 8.38
C ALA A 7 -5.95 3.83 9.02
N VAL A 8 -6.99 4.36 9.66
CA VAL A 8 -6.94 5.65 10.36
C VAL A 8 -6.43 5.54 11.79
N ALA A 9 -6.52 4.36 12.37
CA ALA A 9 -6.07 4.04 13.73
C ALA A 9 -5.27 2.72 13.71
N PRO A 10 -4.22 2.56 14.55
CA PRO A 10 -3.37 1.37 14.57
C PRO A 10 -4.15 0.06 14.75
N GLU A 11 -5.23 0.08 15.53
CA GLU A 11 -6.06 -1.09 15.86
C GLU A 11 -6.79 -1.63 14.62
N THR A 12 -6.92 -0.81 13.58
CA THR A 12 -7.53 -1.17 12.28
C THR A 12 -6.49 -1.48 11.20
N SER A 13 -5.21 -1.53 11.57
CA SER A 13 -4.10 -1.86 10.68
C SER A 13 -3.65 -3.30 10.92
N HIS A 14 -3.99 -4.19 10.01
CA HIS A 14 -3.64 -5.62 10.10
C HIS A 14 -2.36 -5.96 9.33
N LEU A 15 -1.36 -5.07 9.39
CA LEU A 15 -0.07 -5.31 8.76
C LEU A 15 0.68 -6.42 9.49
N VAL A 16 1.31 -7.28 8.71
CA VAL A 16 2.17 -8.37 9.18
C VAL A 16 3.46 -8.35 8.38
N ASP A 17 4.50 -9.00 8.90
CA ASP A 17 5.74 -9.19 8.15
C ASP A 17 5.57 -10.21 7.00
N ARG A 18 6.60 -10.29 6.14
CA ARG A 18 6.61 -11.16 4.95
C ARG A 18 6.39 -12.63 5.30
N ASP A 19 7.02 -13.14 6.35
CA ASP A 19 6.96 -14.56 6.67
C ASP A 19 5.60 -14.91 7.28
N THR A 20 5.09 -14.06 8.16
CA THR A 20 3.72 -14.17 8.67
C THR A 20 2.70 -14.15 7.54
N LEU A 21 2.83 -13.24 6.56
CA LEU A 21 1.93 -13.18 5.42
C LEU A 21 1.94 -14.47 4.59
N LYS A 22 3.13 -15.03 4.32
CA LYS A 22 3.28 -16.30 3.60
C LYS A 22 2.63 -17.45 4.37
N THR A 23 2.85 -17.53 5.67
CA THR A 23 2.23 -18.55 6.52
C THR A 23 0.70 -18.48 6.47
N LEU A 24 0.12 -17.28 6.51
CA LEU A 24 -1.34 -17.12 6.41
C LEU A 24 -1.93 -17.70 5.11
N PHE A 25 -1.24 -17.54 3.97
CA PHE A 25 -1.68 -18.16 2.71
C PHE A 25 -1.50 -19.69 2.72
N ALA A 26 -0.37 -20.18 3.22
CA ALA A 26 -0.11 -21.62 3.31
C ALA A 26 -1.13 -22.33 4.24
N ASP A 27 -1.41 -21.76 5.41
CA ASP A 27 -2.39 -22.28 6.38
C ASP A 27 -3.81 -22.27 5.82
N ALA A 28 -4.12 -21.33 4.92
CA ALA A 28 -5.39 -21.29 4.20
C ALA A 28 -5.46 -22.33 3.04
N GLY A 29 -4.43 -23.13 2.84
CA GLY A 29 -4.38 -24.19 1.83
C GLY A 29 -3.99 -23.70 0.43
N PHE A 30 -3.39 -22.51 0.32
CA PHE A 30 -2.84 -22.03 -0.95
C PHE A 30 -1.40 -22.47 -1.13
N HIS A 31 -1.02 -22.74 -2.38
CA HIS A 31 0.38 -22.83 -2.79
C HIS A 31 0.87 -21.45 -3.21
N ILE A 32 2.01 -21.02 -2.69
CA ILE A 32 2.62 -19.74 -3.06
C ILE A 32 3.51 -19.97 -4.27
N ASP A 33 3.10 -19.43 -5.41
CA ASP A 33 3.85 -19.53 -6.66
C ASP A 33 4.97 -18.49 -6.71
N GLU A 34 4.67 -17.26 -6.28
CA GLU A 34 5.60 -16.14 -6.33
C GLU A 34 5.32 -15.10 -5.24
N VAL A 35 6.39 -14.45 -4.77
CA VAL A 35 6.32 -13.27 -3.91
C VAL A 35 7.15 -12.16 -4.54
N ILE A 36 6.50 -11.08 -4.94
CA ILE A 36 7.13 -9.94 -5.60
C ILE A 36 7.17 -8.78 -4.59
N ASP A 37 8.37 -8.24 -4.38
CA ASP A 37 8.54 -7.00 -3.62
C ASP A 37 8.43 -5.81 -4.57
N GLU A 38 7.29 -5.13 -4.53
CA GLU A 38 6.95 -3.99 -5.40
C GLU A 38 7.20 -2.64 -4.69
N THR A 39 7.89 -2.66 -3.54
CA THR A 39 8.15 -1.47 -2.71
C THR A 39 8.87 -0.38 -3.51
N GLY A 40 9.87 -0.77 -4.30
CA GLY A 40 10.68 0.16 -5.10
C GLY A 40 9.86 0.87 -6.16
N GLU A 41 9.04 0.12 -6.89
CA GLU A 41 8.16 0.55 -7.96
C GLU A 41 7.12 1.56 -7.45
N HIS A 42 6.56 1.33 -6.26
CA HIS A 42 5.66 2.28 -5.62
C HIS A 42 6.33 3.60 -5.26
N VAL A 43 7.57 3.54 -4.74
CA VAL A 43 8.36 4.75 -4.42
C VAL A 43 8.73 5.49 -5.69
N GLU A 44 9.20 4.79 -6.72
CA GLU A 44 9.58 5.38 -8.00
C GLU A 44 8.37 6.06 -8.68
N LEU A 45 7.22 5.38 -8.76
CA LEU A 45 6.00 5.96 -9.33
C LEU A 45 5.56 7.22 -8.58
N ALA A 46 5.73 7.25 -7.25
CA ALA A 46 5.44 8.44 -6.46
C ALA A 46 6.40 9.60 -6.78
N MET A 47 7.69 9.31 -6.97
CA MET A 47 8.71 10.30 -7.37
C MET A 47 8.43 10.84 -8.78
N GLN A 48 8.16 9.97 -9.75
CA GLN A 48 7.80 10.36 -11.12
C GLN A 48 6.55 11.25 -11.15
N ARG A 49 5.53 10.93 -10.35
CA ARG A 49 4.33 11.78 -10.22
C ARG A 49 4.65 13.14 -9.61
N ALA A 50 5.49 13.18 -8.59
CA ALA A 50 5.91 14.44 -7.96
C ALA A 50 6.73 15.33 -8.90
N SER A 51 7.55 14.74 -9.77
CA SER A 51 8.36 15.48 -10.76
C SER A 51 7.62 15.81 -12.05
N SER A 52 6.47 15.20 -12.33
CA SER A 52 5.70 15.41 -13.57
C SER A 52 5.13 16.82 -13.75
N GLY A 53 5.07 17.63 -12.69
CA GLY A 53 4.41 18.94 -12.72
C GLY A 53 2.88 18.88 -12.84
N ILE A 54 2.29 17.68 -12.90
CA ILE A 54 0.84 17.49 -12.97
C ILE A 54 0.24 17.73 -11.59
N ILE A 55 -0.49 18.83 -11.45
CA ILE A 55 -1.22 19.18 -10.23
C ILE A 55 -2.69 18.77 -10.40
N PRO A 56 -3.25 17.92 -9.52
CA PRO A 56 -4.66 17.58 -9.58
C PRO A 56 -5.54 18.82 -9.47
N SER A 57 -6.55 18.92 -10.33
CA SER A 57 -7.53 20.01 -10.27
C SER A 57 -8.25 20.03 -8.92
N PRO A 58 -8.82 21.17 -8.49
CA PRO A 58 -9.62 21.22 -7.27
C PRO A 58 -10.74 20.17 -7.23
N VAL A 59 -11.40 19.93 -8.37
CA VAL A 59 -12.45 18.90 -8.51
C VAL A 59 -11.89 17.50 -8.29
N GLN A 60 -10.73 17.17 -8.88
CA GLN A 60 -10.09 15.87 -8.69
C GLN A 60 -9.68 15.63 -7.24
N ARG A 61 -9.23 16.67 -6.52
CA ARG A 61 -8.94 16.58 -5.09
C ARG A 61 -10.22 16.31 -4.27
N GLN A 62 -11.28 17.05 -4.55
CA GLN A 62 -12.56 16.89 -3.86
C GLN A 62 -13.17 15.49 -4.07
N VAL A 63 -13.12 14.95 -5.30
CA VAL A 63 -13.61 13.58 -5.57
C VAL A 63 -12.84 12.55 -4.76
N ASN A 64 -11.53 12.66 -4.68
CA ASN A 64 -10.72 11.75 -3.86
C ASN A 64 -11.09 11.84 -2.37
N GLU A 65 -11.34 13.04 -1.86
CA GLU A 65 -11.74 13.24 -0.46
C GLU A 65 -13.15 12.70 -0.18
N ILE A 66 -14.09 12.80 -1.12
CA ILE A 66 -15.44 12.23 -1.00
C ILE A 66 -15.37 10.70 -0.96
N VAL A 67 -14.60 10.09 -1.87
CA VAL A 67 -14.56 8.62 -2.02
C VAL A 67 -13.66 7.95 -0.98
N LEU A 68 -12.54 8.58 -0.63
CA LEU A 68 -11.48 7.98 0.20
C LEU A 68 -11.30 8.67 1.56
N GLY A 69 -12.15 9.65 1.86
CA GLY A 69 -12.17 10.40 3.12
C GLY A 69 -11.31 11.66 3.11
N THR A 70 -11.63 12.57 4.02
CA THR A 70 -11.10 13.95 4.11
C THR A 70 -9.59 14.09 4.35
N GLU A 71 -8.85 12.99 4.51
CA GLU A 71 -7.40 13.00 4.75
C GLU A 71 -6.64 12.08 3.80
N PHE A 72 -7.25 11.68 2.68
CA PHE A 72 -6.66 10.73 1.76
C PHE A 72 -5.29 11.16 1.25
N VAL A 73 -5.12 12.45 0.91
CA VAL A 73 -3.84 12.99 0.42
C VAL A 73 -2.74 12.82 1.47
N GLN A 74 -3.02 13.13 2.74
CA GLN A 74 -2.04 12.99 3.81
C GLN A 74 -1.71 11.52 4.09
N ARG A 75 -2.73 10.65 4.12
CA ARG A 75 -2.55 9.20 4.29
C ARG A 75 -1.69 8.59 3.18
N ARG A 76 -1.89 9.04 1.93
CA ARG A 76 -1.07 8.61 0.80
C ARG A 76 0.39 9.08 0.93
N LYS A 77 0.64 10.30 1.41
CA LYS A 77 2.00 10.78 1.71
C LYS A 77 2.65 9.93 2.80
N ASN A 78 1.91 9.59 3.86
CA ASN A 78 2.40 8.73 4.94
C ASN A 78 2.76 7.33 4.44
N TYR A 79 1.95 6.75 3.55
CA TYR A 79 2.24 5.46 2.91
C TYR A 79 3.58 5.50 2.17
N ILE A 80 3.73 6.41 1.21
CA ILE A 80 4.98 6.51 0.41
C ILE A 80 6.18 6.76 1.31
N ARG A 81 6.08 7.66 2.29
CA ARG A 81 7.16 7.92 3.24
C ARG A 81 7.57 6.66 4.02
N SER A 82 6.59 5.84 4.42
CA SER A 82 6.86 4.61 5.16
C SER A 82 7.57 3.56 4.31
N LEU A 83 7.21 3.45 3.02
CA LEU A 83 7.92 2.61 2.05
C LEU A 83 9.37 3.10 1.87
N SER A 84 9.56 4.39 1.60
CA SER A 84 10.90 4.97 1.36
C SER A 84 11.84 4.86 2.56
N GLU A 85 11.30 4.85 3.79
CA GLU A 85 12.06 4.69 5.03
C GLU A 85 12.26 3.22 5.43
N GLY A 86 11.81 2.25 4.63
CA GLY A 86 11.91 0.82 4.93
C GLY A 86 11.05 0.37 6.14
N ARG A 87 10.08 1.19 6.55
CA ARG A 87 9.15 0.88 7.66
C ARG A 87 7.92 0.09 7.20
N LEU A 88 7.73 -0.01 5.88
CA LEU A 88 6.65 -0.72 5.24
C LEU A 88 7.19 -1.33 3.95
N ALA A 89 6.70 -2.51 3.59
CA ALA A 89 6.91 -3.10 2.27
C ALA A 89 5.54 -3.34 1.60
N SER A 90 5.49 -3.24 0.27
CA SER A 90 4.35 -3.69 -0.53
C SER A 90 4.73 -4.98 -1.22
N LEU A 91 3.97 -6.05 -0.97
CA LEU A 91 4.24 -7.36 -1.52
C LEU A 91 3.02 -7.82 -2.33
N ALA A 92 3.25 -8.20 -3.58
CA ALA A 92 2.29 -8.98 -4.34
C ALA A 92 2.59 -10.47 -4.11
N ILE A 93 1.59 -11.21 -3.62
CA ILE A 93 1.69 -12.67 -3.48
C ILE A 93 0.80 -13.32 -4.53
N ILE A 94 1.42 -14.10 -5.41
CA ILE A 94 0.73 -14.88 -6.43
C ILE A 94 0.57 -16.29 -5.88
N VAL A 95 -0.68 -16.76 -5.82
CA VAL A 95 -1.02 -18.05 -5.24
C VAL A 95 -1.96 -18.84 -6.14
N SER A 96 -1.83 -20.15 -6.05
CA SER A 96 -2.72 -21.12 -6.66
C SER A 96 -3.41 -21.95 -5.57
N LYS A 97 -4.64 -22.39 -5.83
CA LYS A 97 -5.35 -23.31 -4.95
C LYS A 97 -5.19 -24.72 -5.53
N PRO A 98 -4.50 -25.64 -4.84
CA PRO A 98 -4.44 -27.03 -5.24
C PRO A 98 -5.86 -27.63 -5.31
N ALA A 99 -6.08 -28.53 -6.28
CA ALA A 99 -7.35 -29.22 -6.48
C ALA A 99 -7.66 -30.20 -5.34
#